data_AF-A0A7W1HPX2-F1
#
_entry.id   AF-A0A7W1HPX2-F1
#
_cell.length_a   1.000
_cell.length_b   1.000
_cell.length_c   1.000
_cell.angle_alpha   90.00
_cell.angle_beta   90.00
_cell.angle_gamma   90.00
#
_symmetry.space_group_name_H-M   'P 1'
#
loop_
_entity.id
_entity.type
_entity.pdbx_description
1 polymer ?
#
loop_
_entity_poly.entity_id
_entity_poly.type
_entity_poly.pdbx_seq_one_letter_code
_entity_poly.pdbx_strand_id
1 'polypeptide(L)'
;MSILDELNERGLGTLPGLIGLTILEAEEGRISSRLDLREELMAPNGYLHAATVVALADTSCGYGTIVNLPEGAESFTTIELKSNFVGTKRDGAIGCIAK
;
A
#
# COMPACT_ATOMS: atom_id res chain seq x y z
N MET A 1 16.47 3.56 -13.75
CA MET A 1 15.12 3.20 -13.32
C MET A 1 14.70 4.26 -12.30
N SER A 2 13.47 4.76 -12.32
CA SER A 2 13.05 5.74 -11.30
C SER A 2 12.76 5.02 -9.98
N ILE A 3 12.85 5.71 -8.84
CA ILE A 3 12.42 5.15 -7.54
C ILE A 3 10.98 4.65 -7.59
N LEU A 4 10.13 5.28 -8.40
CA LEU A 4 8.75 4.86 -8.62
C LEU A 4 8.66 3.49 -9.30
N ASP A 5 9.49 3.25 -10.32
CA ASP A 5 9.55 1.96 -11.00
C ASP A 5 10.08 0.87 -10.04
N GLU A 6 11.15 1.17 -9.28
CA GLU A 6 11.74 0.23 -8.32
C GLU A 6 10.74 -0.19 -7.23
N LEU A 7 9.97 0.74 -6.68
CA LEU A 7 8.95 0.44 -5.67
C LEU A 7 7.81 -0.41 -6.24
N ASN A 8 7.36 -0.14 -7.46
CA ASN A 8 6.31 -0.94 -8.10
C ASN A 8 6.82 -2.35 -8.48
N GLU A 9 8.07 -2.46 -8.94
CA GLU A 9 8.70 -3.75 -9.23
C GLU A 9 8.89 -4.60 -7.97
N ARG A 10 9.23 -3.98 -6.84
CA ARG A 10 9.40 -4.67 -5.55
C ARG A 10 8.15 -5.41 -5.08
N GLY A 11 6.97 -4.94 -5.48
CA GLY A 11 5.69 -5.57 -5.14
C GLY A 11 5.38 -6.83 -5.97
N LEU A 12 6.05 -7.04 -7.11
CA LEU A 12 5.73 -8.14 -8.02
C LEU A 12 5.99 -9.50 -7.37
N GLY A 13 5.04 -10.43 -7.55
CA GLY A 13 5.11 -11.77 -6.95
C GLY A 13 4.88 -11.82 -5.43
N THR A 14 4.59 -10.68 -4.79
CA THR A 14 4.29 -10.59 -3.35
C THR A 14 2.95 -9.90 -3.11
N LEU A 15 2.54 -9.75 -1.85
CA LEU A 15 1.20 -9.26 -1.49
C LEU A 15 0.79 -7.95 -2.20
N PRO A 16 1.62 -6.88 -2.26
CA PRO A 16 1.26 -5.65 -2.97
C PRO A 16 0.91 -5.85 -4.44
N GLY A 17 1.71 -6.66 -5.15
CA GLY A 17 1.44 -7.00 -6.54
C GLY A 17 0.21 -7.89 -6.71
N LEU A 18 -0.01 -8.84 -5.79
CA LEU A 18 -1.18 -9.74 -5.82
C LEU A 18 -2.51 -8.97 -5.66
N ILE A 19 -2.54 -7.95 -4.81
CA ILE A 19 -3.73 -7.11 -4.62
C ILE A 19 -3.89 -6.03 -5.71
N GLY A 20 -2.84 -5.75 -6.48
CA GLY A 20 -2.85 -4.74 -7.54
C GLY A 20 -2.60 -3.32 -7.04
N LEU A 21 -1.78 -3.16 -6.00
CA LEU A 21 -1.36 -1.85 -5.51
C LEU A 21 -0.40 -1.19 -6.50
N THR A 22 -0.57 0.11 -6.75
CA THR A 22 0.35 0.91 -7.56
C THR A 22 0.79 2.14 -6.77
N ILE A 23 2.10 2.37 -6.71
CA ILE A 23 2.66 3.64 -6.23
C ILE A 23 2.55 4.66 -7.36
N LEU A 24 1.96 5.82 -7.05
CA LEU A 24 1.75 6.90 -8.00
C LEU A 24 2.81 8.00 -7.87
N GLU A 25 3.24 8.28 -6.64
CA GLU A 25 4.26 9.28 -6.35
C GLU A 25 5.11 8.82 -5.16
N ALA A 26 6.41 9.09 -5.22
CA ALA A 26 7.36 8.82 -4.16
C ALA A 26 8.35 9.99 -4.00
N GLU A 27 8.23 10.70 -2.90
CA GLU A 27 9.04 11.87 -2.53
C GLU A 27 9.50 11.76 -1.08
N GLU A 28 10.44 12.60 -0.67
CA GLU A 28 10.88 12.67 0.72
C GLU A 28 9.70 12.98 1.64
N GLY A 29 9.46 12.12 2.64
CA GLY A 29 8.31 12.24 3.55
C GLY A 29 6.92 12.06 2.92
N ARG A 30 6.80 11.55 1.68
CA ARG A 30 5.48 11.34 1.07
C ARG A 30 5.42 10.20 0.05
N ILE A 31 4.52 9.25 0.28
CA ILE A 31 4.08 8.27 -0.72
C ILE A 31 2.61 8.49 -1.06
N SER A 32 2.26 8.36 -2.33
CA SER A 32 0.87 8.16 -2.73
C SER A 32 0.69 6.87 -3.52
N SER A 33 -0.40 6.17 -3.25
CA SER A 33 -0.69 4.88 -3.86
C SER A 33 -2.17 4.73 -4.16
N ARG A 34 -2.47 3.80 -5.08
CA ARG A 34 -3.82 3.48 -5.53
C ARG A 34 -4.00 1.97 -5.59
N LEU A 35 -5.23 1.53 -5.32
CA LEU A 35 -5.66 0.16 -5.52
C LEU A 35 -7.07 0.17 -6.13
N ASP A 36 -7.17 -0.35 -7.35
CA ASP A 36 -8.45 -0.53 -8.05
C ASP A 36 -9.18 -1.74 -7.45
N LEU A 37 -10.46 -1.55 -7.12
CA LEU A 37 -11.28 -2.54 -6.45
C LEU A 37 -11.77 -3.60 -7.43
N ARG A 38 -11.60 -4.86 -7.03
CA ARG A 38 -12.06 -6.05 -7.74
C ARG A 38 -12.81 -6.97 -6.79
N GLU A 39 -13.58 -7.91 -7.33
CA GLU A 39 -14.43 -8.82 -6.54
C GLU A 39 -13.61 -9.63 -5.53
N GLU A 40 -12.40 -10.05 -5.90
CA GLU A 40 -11.50 -10.86 -5.08
C GLU A 40 -10.96 -10.10 -3.85
N LEU A 41 -11.14 -8.78 -3.79
CA LEU A 41 -10.75 -7.92 -2.67
C LEU A 41 -11.90 -7.63 -1.70
N MET A 42 -13.11 -8.12 -2.02
CA MET A 42 -14.30 -7.95 -1.20
C MET A 42 -14.36 -9.03 -0.11
N ALA A 43 -14.99 -8.69 1.01
CA ALA A 43 -15.42 -9.65 2.00
C ALA A 43 -16.67 -10.41 1.51
N PRO A 44 -16.97 -11.61 2.07
CA PRO A 44 -18.13 -12.42 1.66
C PRO A 44 -19.50 -11.74 1.80
N ASN A 45 -19.57 -10.61 2.51
CA ASN A 45 -20.78 -9.80 2.68
C ASN A 45 -20.95 -8.72 1.59
N GLY A 46 -20.09 -8.69 0.56
CA GLY A 46 -20.17 -7.75 -0.56
C GLY A 46 -19.64 -6.34 -0.28
N TYR A 47 -18.91 -6.15 0.82
CA TYR A 47 -18.19 -4.91 1.12
C TYR A 47 -16.68 -5.11 0.98
N LEU A 48 -15.92 -4.02 0.83
CA LEU A 48 -14.45 -4.11 0.79
C LEU A 48 -13.91 -4.80 2.04
N HIS A 49 -13.05 -5.81 1.86
CA HIS A 49 -12.43 -6.50 2.98
C HIS A 49 -11.50 -5.54 3.72
N ALA A 50 -11.62 -5.47 5.06
CA ALA A 50 -10.83 -4.57 5.90
C ALA A 50 -9.31 -4.77 5.69
N ALA A 51 -8.87 -6.02 5.51
CA ALA A 51 -7.47 -6.32 5.21
C ALA A 51 -6.97 -5.71 3.89
N THR A 52 -7.83 -5.45 2.90
CA THR A 52 -7.43 -4.75 1.67
C THR A 52 -7.03 -3.31 1.97
N VAL A 53 -7.79 -2.63 2.82
CA VAL A 53 -7.47 -1.26 3.27
C VAL A 53 -6.19 -1.26 4.10
N VAL A 54 -6.03 -2.23 5.00
CA VAL A 54 -4.82 -2.37 5.83
C VAL A 54 -3.59 -2.66 4.95
N ALA A 55 -3.69 -3.59 3.99
CA ALA A 55 -2.58 -3.92 3.10
C ALA A 55 -2.14 -2.72 2.26
N LEU A 56 -3.09 -1.91 1.77
CA LEU A 56 -2.78 -0.66 1.08
C LEU A 56 -2.03 0.32 1.99
N ALA A 57 -2.53 0.54 3.21
CA ALA A 57 -1.94 1.47 4.15
C ALA A 57 -0.54 1.02 4.62
N ASP A 58 -0.41 -0.23 5.05
CA ASP A 58 0.85 -0.82 5.53
C ASP A 58 1.93 -0.79 4.45
N THR A 59 1.60 -1.23 3.23
CA THR A 59 2.55 -1.20 2.11
C THR A 59 3.01 0.23 1.80
N SER A 60 2.08 1.20 1.80
CA SER A 60 2.41 2.60 1.50
C SER A 60 3.35 3.21 2.55
N CYS A 61 3.09 2.95 3.84
CA CYS A 61 3.97 3.36 4.94
C CYS A 61 5.33 2.65 4.89
N GLY A 62 5.32 1.36 4.58
CA GLY A 62 6.53 0.56 4.46
C GLY A 62 7.45 1.04 3.33
N TYR A 63 6.89 1.34 2.16
CA TYR A 63 7.65 1.90 1.05
C TYR A 63 8.14 3.32 1.37
N GLY A 64 7.36 4.11 2.11
CA GLY A 64 7.83 5.39 2.66
C GLY A 64 9.04 5.20 3.58
N THR A 65 9.04 4.17 4.43
CA THR A 65 10.19 3.83 5.27
C THR A 65 11.42 3.47 4.44
N ILE A 66 11.26 2.65 3.38
CA ILE A 66 12.35 2.27 2.47
C ILE A 66 13.04 3.50 1.88
N VAL A 67 12.26 4.48 1.41
CA VAL A 67 12.78 5.71 0.80
C VAL A 67 13.60 6.54 1.80
N ASN A 68 13.36 6.39 3.10
CA ASN A 68 13.99 7.17 4.17
C ASN A 68 14.91 6.32 5.07
N LEU A 69 15.37 5.16 4.61
CA LEU A 69 16.27 4.32 5.39
C LEU A 69 17.60 5.05 5.66
N PRO A 70 18.14 4.97 6.89
CA PRO A 70 19.45 5.53 7.18
C PRO A 70 20.55 4.73 6.46
N GLU A 71 21.71 5.36 6.29
CA GLU A 71 22.87 4.70 5.71
C GLU A 71 23.23 3.41 6.48
N GLY A 72 23.42 2.32 5.74
CA GLY A 72 23.73 1.00 6.29
C GLY A 72 22.52 0.17 6.72
N ALA A 73 21.29 0.68 6.65
CA ALA A 73 20.09 -0.12 6.88
C ALA A 73 19.68 -0.91 5.62
N GLU A 74 19.33 -2.19 5.79
CA GLU A 74 18.98 -3.08 4.68
C GLU A 74 17.46 -3.12 4.41
N SER A 75 16.64 -3.06 5.47
CA SER A 75 15.18 -3.20 5.38
C SER A 75 14.49 -2.66 6.62
N PHE A 76 13.16 -2.74 6.63
CA PHE A 76 12.29 -2.44 7.77
C PHE A 76 11.33 -3.61 8.02
N THR A 77 10.70 -3.59 9.19
CA THR A 77 9.53 -4.41 9.52
C THR A 77 8.54 -3.54 10.27
N THR A 78 7.26 -3.59 9.90
CA THR A 78 6.20 -2.92 10.66
C THR A 78 6.12 -3.53 12.07
N ILE A 79 6.34 -2.71 13.10
CA ILE A 79 6.22 -3.14 14.51
C ILE A 79 4.75 -3.15 14.94
N GLU A 80 3.99 -2.12 14.57
CA GLU A 80 2.60 -1.92 14.98
C GLU A 80 1.87 -1.17 13.87
N LEU A 81 0.60 -1.52 13.64
CA LEU A 81 -0.32 -0.75 12.80
C LEU A 81 -1.68 -0.69 13.48
N LYS A 82 -2.24 0.53 13.56
CA LYS A 82 -3.60 0.75 14.00
C LYS A 82 -4.41 1.39 12.88
N SER A 83 -5.56 0.80 12.55
CA SER A 83 -6.54 1.39 11.66
C SER A 83 -7.86 1.67 12.39
N ASN A 84 -8.65 2.58 11.82
CA ASN A 84 -10.07 2.74 12.15
C ASN A 84 -10.84 2.79 10.82
N PHE A 85 -11.88 1.97 10.66
CA PHE A 85 -12.68 1.94 9.44
C PHE A 85 -13.91 2.85 9.62
N VAL A 86 -13.89 4.01 8.95
CA VAL A 86 -14.95 5.04 9.06
C VAL A 86 -15.99 4.95 7.94
N GLY A 87 -15.72 4.14 6.91
CA GLY A 87 -16.55 3.98 5.74
C GLY A 87 -16.06 2.82 4.89
N THR A 88 -16.81 2.50 3.84
CA THR A 88 -16.52 1.39 2.92
C THR A 88 -16.83 1.80 1.49
N LYS A 89 -16.28 1.03 0.54
CA LYS A 89 -16.49 1.18 -0.89
C LYS A 89 -16.76 -0.21 -1.48
N ARG A 90 -17.44 -0.28 -2.62
CA ARG A 90 -17.77 -1.55 -3.29
C ARG A 90 -17.26 -1.63 -4.73
N ASP A 91 -16.87 -0.51 -5.32
CA ASP A 91 -16.38 -0.40 -6.70
C ASP A 91 -15.34 0.71 -6.85
N GLY A 92 -14.81 0.89 -8.07
CA GLY A 92 -13.86 1.94 -8.38
C GLY A 92 -12.51 1.68 -7.74
N ALA A 93 -12.00 2.62 -6.94
CA ALA A 93 -10.68 2.51 -6.33
C ALA A 93 -10.60 3.20 -4.97
N ILE A 94 -9.59 2.81 -4.19
CA ILE A 94 -9.14 3.52 -3.00
C ILE A 94 -7.70 4.02 -3.20
N GLY A 95 -7.33 5.06 -2.46
CA GLY A 95 -5.99 5.61 -2.47
C GLY A 95 -5.47 5.82 -1.06
N CYS A 96 -4.16 5.83 -0.91
CA CYS A 96 -3.48 6.12 0.35
C CYS A 96 -2.46 7.23 0.15
N ILE A 97 -2.34 8.09 1.15
CA ILE A 97 -1.27 9.07 1.27
C ILE A 97 -0.58 8.76 2.60
N ALA A 98 0.68 8.34 2.52
CA ALA A 98 1.54 8.16 3.70
C ALA A 98 2.46 9.37 3.83
N LYS A 99 2.59 9.91 5.04
CA LYS A 99 3.39 11.08 5.42
C LYS A 99 4.02 10.85 6.78
#